data_AF-A0A9W5VJ71-F1
#
_entry.id   AF-A0A9W5VJ71-F1
#
_cell.length_a   1.000
_cell.length_b   1.000
_cell.length_c   1.000
_cell.angle_alpha   90.00
_cell.angle_beta   90.00
_cell.angle_gamma   90.00
#
_symmetry.space_group_name_H-M   'P 1'
#
loop_
_entity.id
_entity.type
_entity.pdbx_description
1 polymer ?
#
loop_
_entity_poly.entity_id
_entity_poly.type
_entity_poly.pdbx_seq_one_letter_code
_entity_poly.pdbx_strand_id
1 'polypeptide(L)'
;MKKIKMIRFVAWSILPLISLCTFSLPSYAQSTPTCDGKIATIVGTAGNDVIQGTTGNDVIVGLDGNDTISGLEGNDVICGGKGNDTIYGEYENATPLFLGGNDRIFGGSGNDTLMGDFYNFNTSAAIGAAAGTDYIEGGSGDDVISGGVMDFNVTTAVADLGSSNDNLNGGEGNDTMYGWTRTFTTTIIGTILINDGQNSMDGGPGEDIMYGDFETLNGTLTTINALRDTINGGNGNDIIYGDVKNGNVNITPTLNGNNDTINGGDGFDQGDGGPGTDICTNTEGVLNCE
;
A
#
# COMPACT_ATOMS: atom_id res chain seq x y z
N MET A 1 4.08 -45.67 -22.53
CA MET A 1 2.83 -46.14 -21.90
C MET A 1 3.14 -47.33 -21.00
N LYS A 2 3.33 -47.09 -19.69
CA LYS A 2 3.65 -48.14 -18.71
C LYS A 2 2.39 -48.98 -18.42
N LYS A 3 2.51 -50.30 -18.57
CA LYS A 3 1.41 -51.27 -18.44
C LYS A 3 0.99 -51.42 -16.97
N ILE A 4 -0.28 -51.19 -16.67
CA ILE A 4 -0.91 -51.54 -15.39
C ILE A 4 -1.22 -53.04 -15.41
N LYS A 5 -0.64 -53.81 -14.48
CA LYS A 5 -1.03 -55.22 -14.25
C LYS A 5 -2.21 -55.23 -13.27
N MET A 6 -3.39 -55.55 -13.80
CA MET A 6 -4.60 -55.81 -13.03
C MET A 6 -4.50 -57.21 -12.41
N ILE A 7 -4.35 -57.31 -11.09
CA ILE A 7 -4.35 -58.58 -10.35
C ILE A 7 -5.81 -58.93 -10.02
N ARG A 8 -6.29 -60.07 -10.54
CA ARG A 8 -7.56 -60.68 -10.14
C ARG A 8 -7.38 -61.40 -8.81
N PHE A 9 -8.20 -61.07 -7.80
CA PHE A 9 -8.35 -61.88 -6.60
C PHE A 9 -9.53 -62.85 -6.78
N VAL A 10 -9.25 -64.15 -6.67
CA VAL A 10 -10.26 -65.20 -6.53
C VAL A 10 -10.67 -65.23 -5.06
N ALA A 11 -11.93 -64.92 -4.78
CA ALA A 11 -12.47 -64.92 -3.43
C ALA A 11 -12.75 -66.35 -2.95
N TRP A 12 -11.94 -66.87 -2.04
CA TRP A 12 -12.35 -67.96 -1.13
C TRP A 12 -12.33 -67.42 0.31
N SER A 13 -13.41 -67.71 0.99
CA SER A 13 -13.90 -67.17 2.25
C SER A 13 -13.22 -67.77 3.48
N ILE A 14 -12.62 -66.91 4.31
CA ILE A 14 -12.58 -66.99 5.80
C ILE A 14 -12.15 -65.61 6.34
N LEU A 15 -13.02 -64.95 7.12
CA LEU A 15 -12.81 -63.67 7.84
C LEU A 15 -12.28 -63.93 9.28
N PRO A 16 -11.71 -62.94 9.99
CA PRO A 16 -10.66 -62.01 9.56
C PRO A 16 -9.55 -61.87 10.63
N LEU A 17 -8.28 -61.98 10.26
CA LEU A 17 -7.20 -61.33 11.02
C LEU A 17 -6.97 -59.97 10.35
N ILE A 18 -7.77 -58.96 10.75
CA ILE A 18 -7.46 -57.57 10.45
C ILE A 18 -6.21 -57.23 11.27
N SER A 19 -5.05 -57.52 10.70
CA SER A 19 -3.86 -56.75 10.99
C SER A 19 -4.14 -55.38 10.39
N LEU A 20 -4.59 -54.43 11.23
CA LEU A 20 -4.60 -53.02 10.86
C LEU A 20 -3.18 -52.68 10.42
N CYS A 21 -2.98 -52.61 9.11
CA CYS A 21 -1.84 -51.93 8.55
C CYS A 21 -2.09 -50.47 8.88
N THR A 22 -1.53 -49.98 9.99
CA THR A 22 -1.47 -48.56 10.27
C THR A 22 -0.59 -47.96 9.18
N PHE A 23 -1.22 -47.50 8.11
CA PHE A 23 -0.60 -46.51 7.23
C PHE A 23 -0.41 -45.27 8.10
N SER A 24 0.77 -45.15 8.72
CA SER A 24 1.32 -43.86 9.05
C SER A 24 1.55 -43.18 7.70
N LEU A 25 0.56 -42.38 7.29
CA LEU A 25 0.85 -41.30 6.37
C LEU A 25 1.96 -40.50 7.07
N PRO A 26 3.13 -40.29 6.45
CA PRO A 26 4.04 -39.30 6.98
C PRO A 26 3.21 -38.03 7.13
N SER A 27 3.20 -37.46 8.33
CA SER A 27 2.70 -36.11 8.55
C SER A 27 3.54 -35.21 7.66
N TYR A 28 3.08 -34.97 6.43
CA TYR A 28 3.52 -33.84 5.65
C TYR A 28 2.91 -32.62 6.35
N ALA A 29 3.54 -32.23 7.44
CA ALA A 29 3.31 -30.95 8.08
C ALA A 29 3.90 -29.92 7.12
N GLN A 30 3.17 -29.64 6.04
CA GLN A 30 3.36 -28.36 5.39
C GLN A 30 2.90 -27.34 6.42
N SER A 31 3.85 -26.59 6.98
CA SER A 31 3.52 -25.40 7.75
C SER A 31 2.57 -24.58 6.88
N THR A 32 1.36 -24.34 7.38
CA THR A 32 0.43 -23.42 6.72
C THR A 32 1.16 -22.09 6.54
N PRO A 33 1.20 -21.52 5.33
CA PRO A 33 1.82 -20.22 5.12
C PRO A 33 1.26 -19.19 6.09
N THR A 34 2.14 -18.30 6.54
CA THR A 34 1.78 -17.24 7.49
C THR A 34 2.27 -15.90 6.98
N CYS A 35 1.49 -14.85 7.24
CA CYS A 35 1.88 -13.46 7.03
C CYS A 35 1.72 -12.72 8.36
N ASP A 36 2.72 -11.95 8.79
CA ASP A 36 2.70 -11.22 10.07
C ASP A 36 2.31 -12.11 11.28
N GLY A 37 2.76 -13.37 11.28
CA GLY A 37 2.43 -14.36 12.31
C GLY A 37 0.99 -14.90 12.29
N LYS A 38 0.15 -14.50 11.33
CA LYS A 38 -1.21 -15.00 11.13
C LYS A 38 -1.23 -16.11 10.06
N ILE A 39 -2.11 -17.11 10.24
CA ILE A 39 -2.27 -18.20 9.26
C ILE A 39 -3.06 -17.68 8.06
N ALA A 40 -2.55 -17.93 6.86
CA ALA A 40 -3.19 -17.53 5.61
C ALA A 40 -4.58 -18.17 5.44
N THR A 41 -5.57 -17.33 5.14
CA THR A 41 -6.90 -17.74 4.67
C THR A 41 -6.90 -18.02 3.17
N ILE A 42 -6.05 -17.29 2.43
CA ILE A 42 -5.89 -17.39 0.97
C ILE A 42 -4.40 -17.54 0.67
N VAL A 43 -4.07 -18.52 -0.17
CA VAL A 43 -2.68 -18.84 -0.53
C VAL A 43 -2.59 -18.99 -2.05
N GLY A 44 -1.65 -18.27 -2.65
CA GLY A 44 -1.24 -18.43 -4.05
C GLY A 44 -0.46 -19.72 -4.31
N THR A 45 0.33 -19.70 -5.36
CA THR A 45 1.16 -20.79 -5.85
C THR A 45 2.61 -20.30 -5.95
N ALA A 46 3.51 -21.08 -6.54
CA ALA A 46 4.90 -20.66 -6.74
C ALA A 46 5.13 -19.98 -8.10
N GLY A 47 4.07 -19.48 -8.73
CA GLY A 47 4.16 -18.71 -9.96
C GLY A 47 3.13 -17.60 -9.94
N ASN A 48 3.16 -16.75 -10.97
CA ASN A 48 2.36 -15.53 -11.03
C ASN A 48 0.86 -15.77 -10.88
N ASP A 49 0.28 -15.25 -9.82
CA ASP A 49 -1.11 -15.39 -9.45
C ASP A 49 -1.88 -14.07 -9.50
N VAL A 50 -3.19 -14.18 -9.68
CA VAL A 50 -4.13 -13.07 -9.48
C VAL A 50 -5.04 -13.48 -8.34
N ILE A 51 -4.88 -12.81 -7.20
CA ILE A 51 -5.54 -13.15 -5.95
C ILE A 51 -6.48 -12.00 -5.56
N GLN A 52 -7.70 -12.38 -5.18
CA GLN A 52 -8.70 -11.45 -4.67
C GLN A 52 -9.18 -11.98 -3.32
N GLY A 53 -9.18 -11.13 -2.32
CA GLY A 53 -9.73 -11.37 -1.00
C GLY A 53 -11.26 -11.36 -1.02
N THR A 54 -11.83 -11.14 0.16
CA THR A 54 -13.26 -11.10 0.42
C THR A 54 -13.63 -9.74 0.98
N THR A 55 -14.92 -9.46 1.19
CA THR A 55 -15.35 -8.19 1.81
C THR A 55 -15.14 -8.18 3.34
N GLY A 56 -14.13 -8.87 3.84
CA GLY A 56 -13.84 -8.92 5.25
C GLY A 56 -12.42 -9.42 5.48
N ASN A 57 -11.93 -9.18 6.69
CA ASN A 57 -10.52 -9.34 7.05
C ASN A 57 -9.91 -10.69 6.61
N ASP A 58 -8.96 -10.60 5.70
CA ASP A 58 -8.25 -11.70 5.09
C ASP A 58 -6.77 -11.78 5.53
N VAL A 59 -6.20 -12.96 5.36
CA VAL A 59 -4.75 -13.18 5.46
C VAL A 59 -4.31 -13.83 4.16
N ILE A 60 -3.65 -13.07 3.30
CA ILE A 60 -3.30 -13.46 1.94
C ILE A 60 -1.79 -13.65 1.84
N VAL A 61 -1.36 -14.74 1.20
CA VAL A 61 0.06 -15.02 0.91
C VAL A 61 0.23 -15.40 -0.56
N GLY A 62 0.98 -14.61 -1.33
CA GLY A 62 1.30 -14.85 -2.76
C GLY A 62 2.27 -16.02 -2.95
N LEU A 63 3.36 -16.04 -2.18
CA LEU A 63 4.49 -16.98 -2.20
C LEU A 63 5.60 -16.60 -3.19
N ASP A 64 5.85 -17.36 -4.25
CA ASP A 64 6.87 -17.03 -5.25
C ASP A 64 6.13 -16.71 -6.55
N GLY A 65 6.58 -15.75 -7.35
CA GLY A 65 5.89 -15.33 -8.56
C GLY A 65 5.76 -13.82 -8.59
N ASN A 66 5.38 -13.27 -9.75
CA ASN A 66 4.96 -11.87 -9.82
C ASN A 66 3.44 -11.84 -9.70
N ASP A 67 2.95 -11.55 -8.52
CA ASP A 67 1.55 -11.68 -8.15
C ASP A 67 0.82 -10.35 -8.28
N THR A 68 -0.50 -10.43 -8.45
CA THR A 68 -1.40 -9.28 -8.33
C THR A 68 -2.43 -9.61 -7.27
N ILE A 69 -2.40 -8.89 -6.15
CA ILE A 69 -3.20 -9.20 -4.96
C ILE A 69 -4.08 -8.00 -4.61
N SER A 70 -5.36 -8.24 -4.35
CA SER A 70 -6.30 -7.25 -3.84
C SER A 70 -7.02 -7.80 -2.62
N GLY A 71 -6.92 -7.11 -1.49
CA GLY A 71 -7.61 -7.46 -0.24
C GLY A 71 -9.12 -7.28 -0.32
N LEU A 72 -9.56 -6.16 -0.93
CA LEU A 72 -10.95 -5.66 -0.93
C LEU A 72 -11.33 -5.10 0.44
N GLU A 73 -12.63 -4.94 0.73
CA GLU A 73 -13.07 -4.35 2.01
C GLU A 73 -12.54 -5.11 3.23
N GLY A 74 -12.09 -4.39 4.24
CA GLY A 74 -11.77 -4.95 5.56
C GLY A 74 -10.31 -4.80 5.93
N ASN A 75 -9.96 -5.13 7.18
CA ASN A 75 -8.58 -4.99 7.64
C ASN A 75 -7.79 -6.25 7.31
N ASP A 76 -6.98 -6.20 6.27
CA ASP A 76 -6.30 -7.32 5.67
C ASP A 76 -4.83 -7.42 6.09
N VAL A 77 -4.29 -8.62 5.95
CA VAL A 77 -2.86 -8.89 6.09
C VAL A 77 -2.38 -9.59 4.84
N ILE A 78 -1.55 -8.92 4.06
CA ILE A 78 -1.16 -9.37 2.72
C ILE A 78 0.37 -9.48 2.65
N CYS A 79 0.88 -10.64 2.24
CA CYS A 79 2.29 -10.86 1.93
C CYS A 79 2.42 -11.26 0.46
N GLY A 80 3.15 -10.50 -0.35
CA GLY A 80 3.49 -10.84 -1.74
C GLY A 80 4.39 -12.06 -1.78
N GLY A 81 5.60 -11.92 -1.22
CA GLY A 81 6.55 -12.99 -1.07
C GLY A 81 7.80 -12.75 -1.91
N LYS A 82 8.10 -13.60 -2.88
CA LYS A 82 9.22 -13.37 -3.80
C LYS A 82 8.73 -13.12 -5.21
N GLY A 83 9.29 -12.10 -5.85
CA GLY A 83 8.99 -11.69 -7.20
C GLY A 83 8.54 -10.23 -7.16
N ASN A 84 8.17 -9.70 -8.32
CA ASN A 84 7.74 -8.31 -8.41
C ASN A 84 6.22 -8.29 -8.34
N ASP A 85 5.68 -7.95 -7.18
CA ASP A 85 4.28 -8.05 -6.85
C ASP A 85 3.56 -6.70 -7.01
N THR A 86 2.26 -6.76 -7.23
CA THR A 86 1.38 -5.59 -7.20
C THR A 86 0.27 -5.85 -6.19
N ILE A 87 0.24 -5.09 -5.09
CA ILE A 87 -0.63 -5.33 -3.96
C ILE A 87 -1.47 -4.09 -3.66
N TYR A 88 -2.78 -4.31 -3.53
CA TYR A 88 -3.76 -3.35 -3.07
C TYR A 88 -4.37 -3.89 -1.78
N GLY A 89 -4.31 -3.13 -0.68
CA GLY A 89 -5.12 -3.42 0.51
C GLY A 89 -6.59 -3.38 0.13
N GLU A 90 -7.06 -2.22 -0.34
CA GLU A 90 -8.35 -2.10 -1.00
C GLU A 90 -8.24 -1.69 -2.49
N TYR A 91 -9.08 -2.29 -3.33
CA TYR A 91 -9.27 -1.85 -4.72
C TYR A 91 -10.76 -1.83 -5.07
N GLU A 92 -11.36 -0.63 -5.12
CA GLU A 92 -12.78 -0.46 -5.41
C GLU A 92 -13.08 0.52 -6.54
N ASN A 93 -14.11 0.20 -7.33
CA ASN A 93 -14.74 1.12 -8.26
C ASN A 93 -16.15 1.46 -7.75
N ALA A 94 -16.31 2.68 -7.22
CA ALA A 94 -17.57 3.41 -7.12
C ALA A 94 -18.67 2.88 -6.16
N THR A 95 -18.64 3.37 -4.92
CA THR A 95 -19.84 3.77 -4.15
C THR A 95 -19.64 5.17 -3.50
N PRO A 96 -20.60 5.79 -2.81
CA PRO A 96 -20.44 7.19 -2.32
C PRO A 96 -19.92 7.33 -0.87
N LEU A 97 -19.67 6.24 -0.16
CA LEU A 97 -19.26 6.26 1.25
C LEU A 97 -18.28 5.12 1.52
N PHE A 98 -17.03 5.48 1.85
CA PHE A 98 -15.94 4.53 2.06
C PHE A 98 -15.42 4.62 3.47
N LEU A 99 -15.14 3.46 4.03
CA LEU A 99 -14.32 3.30 5.21
C LEU A 99 -13.24 2.31 4.77
N GLY A 100 -12.06 2.81 4.40
CA GLY A 100 -10.94 1.95 4.07
C GLY A 100 -10.55 1.07 5.26
N GLY A 101 -10.12 -0.15 4.95
CA GLY A 101 -9.54 -1.10 5.86
C GLY A 101 -8.17 -0.66 6.35
N ASN A 102 -7.87 -0.90 7.63
CA ASN A 102 -6.51 -0.69 8.14
C ASN A 102 -5.69 -1.94 7.80
N ASP A 103 -4.90 -1.85 6.75
CA ASP A 103 -4.24 -2.98 6.14
C ASP A 103 -2.79 -3.12 6.59
N ARG A 104 -2.28 -4.34 6.49
CA ARG A 104 -0.86 -4.66 6.72
C ARG A 104 -0.32 -5.36 5.48
N ILE A 105 0.49 -4.66 4.72
CA ILE A 105 1.00 -5.11 3.42
C ILE A 105 2.51 -5.29 3.52
N PHE A 106 3.00 -6.42 3.01
CA PHE A 106 4.41 -6.76 2.94
C PHE A 106 4.74 -7.22 1.52
N GLY A 107 5.56 -6.48 0.79
CA GLY A 107 6.00 -6.84 -0.57
C GLY A 107 6.87 -8.09 -0.53
N GLY A 108 7.94 -8.04 0.25
CA GLY A 108 8.83 -9.16 0.47
C GLY A 108 10.14 -8.94 -0.29
N SER A 109 10.40 -9.74 -1.32
CA SER A 109 11.61 -9.58 -2.12
C SER A 109 11.29 -9.42 -3.59
N GLY A 110 11.85 -8.42 -4.23
CA GLY A 110 11.57 -8.04 -5.61
C GLY A 110 11.23 -6.57 -5.66
N ASN A 111 10.95 -6.05 -6.85
CA ASN A 111 10.55 -4.66 -7.00
C ASN A 111 9.03 -4.60 -7.04
N ASP A 112 8.43 -4.21 -5.93
CA ASP A 112 7.01 -4.31 -5.67
C ASP A 112 6.29 -2.98 -5.89
N THR A 113 4.97 -3.06 -6.10
CA THR A 113 4.08 -1.90 -6.12
C THR A 113 2.98 -2.11 -5.10
N LEU A 114 3.01 -1.34 -4.01
CA LEU A 114 2.19 -1.53 -2.83
C LEU A 114 1.31 -0.29 -2.61
N MET A 115 0.01 -0.51 -2.48
CA MET A 115 -0.97 0.54 -2.21
C MET A 115 -1.85 0.10 -1.05
N GLY A 116 -1.94 0.90 0.01
CA GLY A 116 -2.86 0.64 1.12
C GLY A 116 -4.30 0.67 0.60
N ASP A 117 -4.71 1.84 0.13
CA ASP A 117 -6.01 2.02 -0.52
C ASP A 117 -5.89 2.50 -1.97
N PHE A 118 -6.68 1.95 -2.90
CA PHE A 118 -6.83 2.49 -4.25
C PHE A 118 -8.28 2.82 -4.59
N TYR A 119 -8.51 4.08 -4.94
CA TYR A 119 -9.82 4.62 -5.28
C TYR A 119 -9.85 5.37 -6.62
N ASN A 120 -10.82 5.04 -7.47
CA ASN A 120 -11.09 5.78 -8.71
C ASN A 120 -12.54 6.30 -8.75
N PHE A 121 -12.68 7.63 -8.80
CA PHE A 121 -13.96 8.33 -8.70
C PHE A 121 -14.31 9.18 -9.90
N ASN A 122 -15.54 8.97 -10.38
CA ASN A 122 -16.23 9.83 -11.33
C ASN A 122 -17.63 10.13 -10.78
N THR A 123 -17.81 11.28 -10.12
CA THR A 123 -19.11 11.59 -9.48
C THR A 123 -19.54 13.04 -9.63
N SER A 124 -20.84 13.26 -9.51
CA SER A 124 -21.49 14.58 -9.41
C SER A 124 -21.89 14.91 -7.97
N ALA A 125 -21.70 13.99 -7.02
CA ALA A 125 -22.19 14.09 -5.65
C ALA A 125 -21.05 14.18 -4.62
N ALA A 126 -21.42 14.61 -3.41
CA ALA A 126 -20.58 14.60 -2.23
C ALA A 126 -19.97 13.24 -1.95
N ILE A 127 -18.65 13.19 -1.82
CA ILE A 127 -17.92 12.06 -1.27
C ILE A 127 -17.40 12.46 0.10
N GLY A 128 -17.71 11.68 1.12
CA GLY A 128 -16.89 11.59 2.33
C GLY A 128 -16.09 10.29 2.22
N ALA A 129 -14.79 10.41 2.01
CA ALA A 129 -13.88 9.27 1.99
C ALA A 129 -13.06 9.35 3.28
N ALA A 130 -13.04 8.26 4.04
CA ALA A 130 -12.07 8.04 5.10
C ALA A 130 -11.30 6.79 4.70
N ALA A 131 -10.06 6.98 4.31
CA ALA A 131 -9.13 5.90 4.06
C ALA A 131 -8.76 5.16 5.36
N GLY A 132 -8.29 3.93 5.22
CA GLY A 132 -7.78 3.12 6.31
C GLY A 132 -6.36 3.51 6.68
N THR A 133 -6.01 3.40 7.97
CA THR A 133 -4.64 3.61 8.45
C THR A 133 -3.81 2.37 8.18
N ASP A 134 -2.89 2.47 7.23
CA ASP A 134 -2.18 1.33 6.71
C ASP A 134 -0.77 1.18 7.27
N TYR A 135 -0.27 -0.05 7.26
CA TYR A 135 1.14 -0.38 7.47
C TYR A 135 1.66 -1.09 6.23
N ILE A 136 2.66 -0.52 5.57
CA ILE A 136 3.22 -1.07 4.33
C ILE A 136 4.73 -1.18 4.44
N GLU A 137 5.26 -2.36 4.12
CA GLU A 137 6.69 -2.66 4.09
C GLU A 137 7.05 -3.22 2.71
N GLY A 138 7.93 -2.52 1.98
CA GLY A 138 8.43 -2.96 0.67
C GLY A 138 9.25 -4.23 0.80
N GLY A 139 10.32 -4.14 1.58
CA GLY A 139 11.17 -5.28 1.94
C GLY A 139 12.52 -5.17 1.27
N SER A 140 12.80 -5.94 0.23
CA SER A 140 14.05 -5.84 -0.51
C SER A 140 13.79 -5.67 -2.00
N GLY A 141 14.44 -4.72 -2.64
CA GLY A 141 14.23 -4.37 -4.05
C GLY A 141 13.88 -2.89 -4.16
N ASP A 142 13.72 -2.40 -5.40
CA ASP A 142 13.33 -1.01 -5.61
C ASP A 142 11.79 -0.95 -5.66
N ASP A 143 11.16 -0.52 -4.57
CA ASP A 143 9.73 -0.59 -4.36
C ASP A 143 9.01 0.74 -4.64
N VAL A 144 7.73 0.65 -4.99
CA VAL A 144 6.82 1.80 -5.09
C VAL A 144 5.71 1.65 -4.09
N ILE A 145 5.65 2.55 -3.10
CA ILE A 145 4.72 2.46 -1.98
C ILE A 145 3.81 3.70 -1.94
N SER A 146 2.51 3.48 -1.76
CA SER A 146 1.54 4.55 -1.51
C SER A 146 0.64 4.17 -0.33
N GLY A 147 0.52 5.04 0.68
CA GLY A 147 -0.48 4.85 1.76
C GLY A 147 -1.90 4.81 1.19
N GLY A 148 -2.21 5.74 0.29
CA GLY A 148 -3.35 5.56 -0.60
C GLY A 148 -3.28 6.36 -1.89
N VAL A 149 -4.10 5.94 -2.85
CA VAL A 149 -4.21 6.55 -4.17
C VAL A 149 -5.67 6.92 -4.44
N MET A 150 -5.88 8.17 -4.85
CA MET A 150 -7.22 8.65 -5.21
C MET A 150 -7.21 9.44 -6.51
N ASP A 151 -7.87 8.89 -7.53
CA ASP A 151 -8.19 9.61 -8.76
C ASP A 151 -9.61 10.16 -8.68
N PHE A 152 -9.77 11.48 -8.76
CA PHE A 152 -11.03 12.16 -8.50
C PHE A 152 -11.43 13.13 -9.62
N ASN A 153 -12.54 12.82 -10.30
CA ASN A 153 -13.18 13.67 -11.30
C ASN A 153 -14.55 14.15 -10.80
N VAL A 154 -14.72 15.45 -10.50
CA VAL A 154 -15.99 15.99 -10.00
C VAL A 154 -16.49 17.23 -10.73
N THR A 155 -17.81 17.25 -10.93
CA THR A 155 -18.50 18.21 -11.80
C THR A 155 -19.48 19.15 -11.09
N THR A 156 -20.05 18.80 -9.92
CA THR A 156 -21.12 19.63 -9.32
C THR A 156 -21.09 19.94 -7.82
N ALA A 157 -20.55 19.10 -6.89
CA ALA A 157 -20.09 19.55 -5.55
C ALA A 157 -19.64 18.42 -4.58
N VAL A 158 -18.85 18.85 -3.56
CA VAL A 158 -18.64 18.35 -2.16
C VAL A 158 -17.58 17.24 -1.98
N ALA A 159 -17.03 16.93 -0.77
CA ALA A 159 -16.34 17.69 0.30
C ALA A 159 -15.80 16.68 1.33
N ASP A 160 -14.58 16.90 1.82
CA ASP A 160 -13.83 16.08 2.78
C ASP A 160 -13.36 14.74 2.21
N LEU A 161 -12.29 14.83 1.43
CA LEU A 161 -11.48 13.69 1.03
C LEU A 161 -10.44 13.52 2.14
N GLY A 162 -10.82 12.82 3.20
CA GLY A 162 -9.91 12.49 4.28
C GLY A 162 -8.98 11.38 3.82
N SER A 163 -7.67 11.61 3.90
CA SER A 163 -6.72 10.51 3.99
C SER A 163 -6.64 10.00 5.43
N SER A 164 -5.89 8.92 5.56
CA SER A 164 -5.49 8.26 6.78
C SER A 164 -4.05 8.62 7.15
N ASN A 165 -3.63 8.15 8.32
CA ASN A 165 -2.26 8.26 8.78
C ASN A 165 -1.53 6.95 8.49
N ASP A 166 -0.69 6.90 7.48
CA ASP A 166 -0.09 5.62 7.07
C ASP A 166 1.33 5.46 7.64
N ASN A 167 1.76 4.21 7.81
CA ASN A 167 3.11 3.86 8.19
C ASN A 167 3.77 3.09 7.05
N LEU A 168 4.73 3.74 6.40
CA LEU A 168 5.37 3.24 5.19
C LEU A 168 6.85 2.99 5.47
N ASN A 169 7.35 1.85 5.04
CA ASN A 169 8.76 1.48 5.13
C ASN A 169 9.21 0.91 3.78
N GLY A 170 10.18 1.56 3.12
CA GLY A 170 10.76 1.10 1.86
C GLY A 170 11.50 -0.22 2.06
N GLY A 171 12.53 -0.20 2.90
CA GLY A 171 13.34 -1.37 3.21
C GLY A 171 14.70 -1.26 2.55
N GLU A 172 15.23 -2.35 2.01
CA GLU A 172 16.48 -2.34 1.25
C GLU A 172 16.20 -2.05 -0.23
N GLY A 173 16.87 -1.07 -0.83
CA GLY A 173 16.74 -0.77 -2.26
C GLY A 173 16.50 0.70 -2.48
N ASN A 174 16.29 1.13 -3.72
CA ASN A 174 15.99 2.53 -4.01
C ASN A 174 14.48 2.70 -4.15
N ASP A 175 13.84 3.16 -3.09
CA ASP A 175 12.39 3.15 -2.99
C ASP A 175 11.77 4.48 -3.40
N THR A 176 10.52 4.42 -3.87
CA THR A 176 9.70 5.61 -4.11
C THR A 176 8.43 5.52 -3.28
N MET A 177 8.25 6.44 -2.34
CA MET A 177 7.16 6.38 -1.38
C MET A 177 6.31 7.65 -1.41
N TYR A 178 5.01 7.47 -1.27
CA TYR A 178 4.01 8.54 -1.18
C TYR A 178 3.14 8.25 0.04
N GLY A 179 2.99 9.17 0.98
CA GLY A 179 1.92 9.05 1.98
C GLY A 179 0.58 8.96 1.26
N TRP A 180 0.25 9.97 0.45
CA TRP A 180 -0.87 9.90 -0.48
C TRP A 180 -0.55 10.36 -1.90
N THR A 181 -1.15 9.70 -2.89
CA THR A 181 -1.17 10.17 -4.29
C THR A 181 -2.58 10.56 -4.70
N ARG A 182 -2.79 11.81 -5.13
CA ARG A 182 -4.12 12.26 -5.59
C ARG A 182 -4.10 12.99 -6.93
N THR A 183 -5.04 12.62 -7.81
CA THR A 183 -5.29 13.35 -9.06
C THR A 183 -6.66 14.00 -9.03
N PHE A 184 -6.70 15.33 -9.13
CA PHE A 184 -7.93 16.12 -9.15
C PHE A 184 -8.20 16.69 -10.53
N THR A 185 -9.37 16.38 -11.09
CA THR A 185 -9.92 17.12 -12.22
C THR A 185 -11.27 17.70 -11.85
N THR A 186 -11.39 19.03 -11.81
CA THR A 186 -12.62 19.72 -11.42
C THR A 186 -13.02 20.81 -12.42
N THR A 187 -14.31 20.86 -12.74
CA THR A 187 -14.94 21.97 -13.49
C THR A 187 -15.71 22.92 -12.59
N ILE A 188 -15.64 22.73 -11.27
CA ILE A 188 -16.45 23.43 -10.28
C ILE A 188 -15.82 24.78 -9.90
N ILE A 189 -16.69 25.76 -9.60
CA ILE A 189 -16.36 27.00 -8.89
C ILE A 189 -16.84 26.82 -7.44
N GLY A 190 -16.07 26.13 -6.60
CA GLY A 190 -16.49 25.79 -5.23
C GLY A 190 -15.34 25.28 -4.35
N THR A 191 -15.60 25.19 -3.03
CA THR A 191 -14.63 24.73 -2.03
C THR A 191 -14.56 23.22 -1.98
N ILE A 192 -13.40 22.65 -2.33
CA ILE A 192 -13.02 21.29 -1.96
C ILE A 192 -12.18 21.44 -0.69
N LEU A 193 -12.45 20.58 0.29
CA LEU A 193 -11.64 20.40 1.50
C LEU A 193 -10.99 19.03 1.39
N ILE A 194 -9.67 19.01 1.53
CA ILE A 194 -8.86 17.81 1.64
C ILE A 194 -8.23 17.90 3.04
N ASN A 195 -8.38 16.85 3.84
CA ASN A 195 -7.71 16.75 5.12
C ASN A 195 -6.67 15.66 4.98
N ASP A 196 -5.40 16.07 4.91
CA ASP A 196 -4.34 15.11 4.66
C ASP A 196 -3.97 14.29 5.89
N GLY A 197 -3.21 13.23 5.66
CA GLY A 197 -2.79 12.28 6.67
C GLY A 197 -1.66 12.81 7.51
N GLN A 198 -1.40 12.20 8.66
CA GLN A 198 -0.09 12.28 9.30
C GLN A 198 0.63 10.96 9.07
N ASN A 199 1.38 10.91 7.98
CA ASN A 199 2.11 9.75 7.53
C ASN A 199 3.46 9.66 8.27
N SER A 200 3.89 8.42 8.51
CA SER A 200 5.21 8.07 9.03
C SER A 200 5.93 7.27 7.97
N MET A 201 7.03 7.79 7.45
CA MET A 201 7.77 7.19 6.34
C MET A 201 9.23 6.96 6.72
N ASP A 202 9.76 5.81 6.37
CA ASP A 202 11.18 5.45 6.50
C ASP A 202 11.63 4.81 5.17
N GLY A 203 12.57 5.45 4.46
CA GLY A 203 13.11 4.91 3.21
C GLY A 203 13.90 3.63 3.48
N GLY A 204 14.82 3.70 4.45
CA GLY A 204 15.67 2.57 4.82
C GLY A 204 17.03 2.67 4.14
N PRO A 205 17.74 1.55 3.90
CA PRO A 205 18.96 1.59 3.10
C PRO A 205 18.68 1.74 1.60
N GLY A 206 19.07 2.85 0.99
CA GLY A 206 18.66 3.17 -0.37
C GLY A 206 19.05 4.55 -0.84
N GLU A 207 18.94 4.83 -2.14
CA GLU A 207 18.73 6.22 -2.58
C GLU A 207 17.24 6.39 -2.82
N ASP A 208 16.54 6.92 -1.80
CA ASP A 208 15.09 6.90 -1.75
C ASP A 208 14.48 8.24 -2.19
N ILE A 209 13.26 8.18 -2.72
CA ILE A 209 12.47 9.34 -3.06
C ILE A 209 11.15 9.29 -2.29
N MET A 210 10.95 10.24 -1.39
CA MET A 210 9.77 10.28 -0.53
C MET A 210 8.99 11.57 -0.71
N TYR A 211 7.67 11.41 -0.75
CA TYR A 211 6.69 12.48 -0.73
C TYR A 211 5.77 12.21 0.45
N GLY A 212 5.65 13.15 1.38
CA GLY A 212 4.61 13.10 2.40
C GLY A 212 3.25 12.98 1.72
N ASP A 213 2.87 13.98 0.93
CA ASP A 213 1.75 13.87 0.00
C ASP A 213 2.07 14.40 -1.40
N PHE A 214 1.47 13.79 -2.43
CA PHE A 214 1.61 14.19 -3.82
C PHE A 214 0.25 14.41 -4.48
N GLU A 215 -0.08 15.66 -4.78
CA GLU A 215 -1.33 16.02 -5.45
C GLU A 215 -1.12 16.69 -6.81
N THR A 216 -1.85 16.18 -7.80
CA THR A 216 -1.97 16.81 -9.12
C THR A 216 -3.33 17.48 -9.26
N LEU A 217 -3.35 18.79 -9.47
CA LEU A 217 -4.59 19.58 -9.59
C LEU A 217 -4.78 20.16 -10.99
N ASN A 218 -5.88 19.74 -11.63
CA ASN A 218 -6.40 20.28 -12.88
C ASN A 218 -7.75 20.98 -12.64
N GLY A 219 -7.73 22.18 -12.05
CA GLY A 219 -8.95 23.00 -11.82
C GLY A 219 -8.83 24.00 -10.66
N THR A 220 -9.93 24.67 -10.30
CA THR A 220 -9.93 25.68 -9.23
C THR A 220 -10.19 25.04 -7.87
N LEU A 221 -9.21 25.10 -6.97
CA LEU A 221 -9.25 24.57 -5.61
C LEU A 221 -9.25 25.69 -4.57
N THR A 222 -10.00 25.53 -3.47
CA THR A 222 -10.22 26.61 -2.51
C THR A 222 -9.48 26.40 -1.17
N THR A 223 -9.32 25.18 -0.64
CA THR A 223 -8.54 24.93 0.60
C THR A 223 -8.07 23.48 0.71
N ILE A 224 -6.81 23.27 1.06
CA ILE A 224 -6.26 21.98 1.53
C ILE A 224 -5.84 22.19 2.97
N ASN A 225 -6.28 21.31 3.87
CA ASN A 225 -5.78 21.20 5.22
C ASN A 225 -4.86 19.97 5.26
N ALA A 226 -3.63 20.13 4.79
CA ALA A 226 -2.67 19.04 4.95
C ALA A 226 -2.35 18.88 6.45
N LEU A 227 -2.09 17.66 6.92
CA LEU A 227 -1.57 17.44 8.27
C LEU A 227 -0.05 17.23 8.19
N ARG A 228 0.60 16.90 9.31
CA ARG A 228 2.07 16.85 9.40
C ARG A 228 2.58 15.45 9.14
N ASP A 229 3.57 15.34 8.28
CA ASP A 229 4.26 14.08 8.03
C ASP A 229 5.58 13.99 8.80
N THR A 230 5.99 12.76 9.08
CA THR A 230 7.29 12.42 9.65
C THR A 230 8.03 11.53 8.66
N ILE A 231 9.09 12.05 8.06
CA ILE A 231 9.81 11.38 6.97
C ILE A 231 11.28 11.21 7.36
N ASN A 232 11.77 9.98 7.25
CA ASN A 232 13.15 9.61 7.48
C ASN A 232 13.75 9.01 6.21
N GLY A 233 14.83 9.63 5.69
CA GLY A 233 15.64 9.14 4.56
C GLY A 233 16.12 7.72 4.80
N GLY A 234 16.85 7.56 5.89
CA GLY A 234 17.52 6.31 6.20
C GLY A 234 19.00 6.43 5.89
N ASN A 235 19.56 5.45 5.18
CA ASN A 235 20.95 5.50 4.75
C ASN A 235 21.01 5.66 3.24
N GLY A 236 21.71 6.68 2.76
CA GLY A 236 22.03 6.82 1.35
C GLY A 236 22.03 8.27 0.92
N ASN A 237 21.55 8.59 -0.27
CA ASN A 237 21.39 9.98 -0.70
C ASN A 237 19.94 10.17 -1.09
N ASP A 238 19.16 10.70 -0.15
CA ASP A 238 17.71 10.68 -0.28
C ASP A 238 17.17 12.00 -0.82
N ILE A 239 16.02 11.92 -1.47
CA ILE A 239 15.24 13.07 -1.93
C ILE A 239 13.90 13.05 -1.19
N ILE A 240 13.71 14.03 -0.32
CA ILE A 240 12.52 14.12 0.52
C ILE A 240 11.75 15.39 0.18
N TYR A 241 10.46 15.22 -0.08
CA TYR A 241 9.49 16.30 -0.19
C TYR A 241 8.45 16.11 0.92
N GLY A 242 8.17 17.17 1.69
CA GLY A 242 7.02 17.21 2.62
C GLY A 242 5.72 17.03 1.84
N ASP A 243 5.23 18.10 1.22
CA ASP A 243 4.05 18.04 0.33
C ASP A 243 4.36 18.58 -1.07
N VAL A 244 3.87 17.91 -2.13
CA VAL A 244 4.05 18.33 -3.53
C VAL A 244 2.74 18.53 -4.27
N LYS A 245 2.53 19.74 -4.77
CA LYS A 245 1.33 20.16 -5.52
C LYS A 245 1.66 20.60 -6.94
N ASN A 246 1.22 19.82 -7.95
CA ASN A 246 1.46 20.10 -9.37
C ASN A 246 0.16 20.49 -10.11
N GLY A 247 0.10 21.67 -10.74
CA GLY A 247 -1.12 22.10 -11.45
C GLY A 247 -1.10 23.52 -12.03
N ASN A 248 -2.01 23.80 -12.97
CA ASN A 248 -2.05 25.04 -13.76
C ASN A 248 -3.24 25.94 -13.35
N VAL A 249 -3.29 26.49 -12.13
CA VAL A 249 -4.35 27.42 -11.73
C VAL A 249 -3.86 28.57 -10.82
N ASN A 250 -4.40 29.76 -11.07
CA ASN A 250 -4.38 30.93 -10.20
C ASN A 250 -5.10 30.64 -8.87
N ILE A 251 -4.43 29.94 -7.96
CA ILE A 251 -4.85 29.87 -6.57
C ILE A 251 -4.45 31.21 -5.96
N THR A 252 -5.38 31.94 -5.34
CA THR A 252 -4.99 32.93 -4.31
C THR A 252 -4.86 32.11 -3.04
N PRO A 253 -3.66 31.63 -2.71
CA PRO A 253 -3.54 30.57 -1.74
C PRO A 253 -3.60 31.22 -0.37
N THR A 254 -4.60 30.90 0.43
CA THR A 254 -4.34 30.72 1.86
C THR A 254 -3.79 29.30 2.00
N LEU A 255 -2.52 29.14 1.58
CA LEU A 255 -1.70 28.00 1.98
C LEU A 255 -1.40 28.27 3.45
N ASN A 256 -2.08 27.57 4.35
CA ASN A 256 -1.50 27.33 5.64
C ASN A 256 -0.46 26.24 5.36
N GLY A 257 0.78 26.64 5.20
CA GLY A 257 1.87 25.67 5.15
C GLY A 257 1.93 24.92 6.47
N ASN A 258 2.25 23.62 6.41
CA ASN A 258 2.26 22.76 7.59
C ASN A 258 3.63 22.71 8.23
N ASN A 259 3.81 21.86 9.23
CA ASN A 259 5.09 21.77 9.90
C ASN A 259 5.56 20.34 9.76
N ASP A 260 6.37 20.07 8.75
CA ASP A 260 6.87 18.73 8.51
C ASP A 260 8.13 18.48 9.34
N THR A 261 8.40 17.21 9.63
CA THR A 261 9.69 16.80 10.21
C THR A 261 10.41 15.92 9.22
N ILE A 262 11.47 16.48 8.64
CA ILE A 262 12.35 15.80 7.69
C ILE A 262 13.67 15.46 8.38
N ASN A 263 14.04 14.19 8.34
CA ASN A 263 15.36 13.74 8.73
C ASN A 263 16.01 13.02 7.53
N GLY A 264 17.02 13.61 6.92
CA GLY A 264 17.72 12.98 5.79
C GLY A 264 18.53 11.74 6.21
N GLY A 265 18.94 11.67 7.48
CA GLY A 265 19.68 10.53 8.00
C GLY A 265 21.17 10.63 7.71
N ASP A 266 21.80 9.53 7.32
CA ASP A 266 23.22 9.48 6.96
C ASP A 266 23.35 9.60 5.44
N GLY A 267 23.90 10.70 4.93
CA GLY A 267 23.89 10.91 3.49
C GLY A 267 24.34 12.27 2.99
N PHE A 268 24.17 12.51 1.69
CA PHE A 268 23.94 13.86 1.17
C PHE A 268 22.47 13.94 0.77
N ASP A 269 21.68 14.61 1.60
CA ASP A 269 20.22 14.55 1.52
C ASP A 269 19.64 15.87 1.03
N GLN A 270 18.70 15.78 0.10
CA GLN A 270 17.95 16.91 -0.41
C GLN A 270 16.53 16.87 0.17
N GLY A 271 16.20 17.87 0.97
CA GLY A 271 14.88 18.03 1.57
C GLY A 271 14.21 19.33 1.13
N ASP A 272 12.93 19.27 0.80
CA ASP A 272 12.05 20.45 0.70
C ASP A 272 10.86 20.24 1.64
N GLY A 273 10.80 21.01 2.72
CA GLY A 273 9.66 21.02 3.65
C GLY A 273 8.38 21.58 3.02
N GLY A 274 8.47 22.19 1.84
CA GLY A 274 7.32 22.83 1.21
C GLY A 274 6.90 24.10 1.97
N PRO A 275 5.64 24.54 1.85
CA PRO A 275 5.15 25.67 2.61
C PRO A 275 4.98 25.27 4.09
N GLY A 276 5.47 26.12 5.00
CA GLY A 276 5.10 26.10 6.41
C GLY A 276 6.29 26.27 7.36
N THR A 277 6.23 25.74 8.59
CA THR A 277 7.34 25.82 9.56
C THR A 277 7.92 24.42 9.77
N ASP A 278 8.87 24.07 8.90
CA ASP A 278 9.39 22.71 8.79
C ASP A 278 10.68 22.52 9.59
N ILE A 279 10.79 21.36 10.24
CA ILE A 279 11.94 20.95 11.03
C ILE A 279 12.76 19.99 10.18
N CYS A 280 13.92 20.45 9.72
CA CYS A 280 14.82 19.65 8.89
C CYS A 280 16.10 19.35 9.66
N THR A 281 16.44 18.08 9.73
CA THR A 281 17.67 17.58 10.36
C THR A 281 18.43 16.71 9.38
N ASN A 282 19.76 16.75 9.46
CA ASN A 282 20.66 15.98 8.60
C ASN A 282 20.28 16.05 7.11
N THR A 283 20.14 17.28 6.59
CA THR A 283 19.84 17.52 5.17
C THR A 283 20.75 18.64 4.67
N GLU A 284 21.52 18.34 3.63
CA GLU A 284 22.60 19.20 3.12
C GLU A 284 22.14 20.14 1.99
N GLY A 285 21.00 19.85 1.35
CA GLY A 285 20.46 20.57 0.19
C GLY A 285 19.07 21.17 0.41
N VAL A 286 18.84 21.84 1.53
CA VAL A 286 17.49 22.21 2.01
C VAL A 286 16.93 23.50 1.42
N LEU A 287 15.65 23.46 1.01
CA LEU A 287 14.80 24.62 0.79
C LEU A 287 13.64 24.61 1.81
N ASN A 288 13.20 25.80 2.24
CA ASN A 288 12.02 26.00 3.11
C ASN A 288 12.02 25.30 4.49
N CYS A 289 13.15 25.24 5.20
CA CYS A 289 13.15 24.83 6.61
C CYS A 289 13.57 25.98 7.54
N GLU A 290 12.97 26.06 8.73
CA GLU A 290 13.21 27.12 9.74
C GLU A 290 14.34 26.79 10.74
#